data_AF-A0A944SSQ5-F1
#
_entry.id   AF-A0A944SSQ5-F1
#
_cell.length_a   1.000
_cell.length_b   1.000
_cell.length_c   1.000
_cell.angle_alpha   90.00
_cell.angle_beta   90.00
_cell.angle_gamma   90.00
#
_symmetry.space_group_name_H-M   'P 1'
#
loop_
_entity.id
_entity.type
_entity.pdbx_description
1 polymer ?
#
loop_
_entity_poly.entity_id
_entity_poly.type
_entity_poly.pdbx_seq_one_letter_code
_entity_poly.pdbx_strand_id
1 'polypeptide(L)'
;MDNTNTTDILSIIVRTLGLVVLLVGLYIGIKVILEAWHLYEEPQRIERFADAIEHGSNLDAVLTTITASKAIPKQLKSDANTTIKANPPLKVTYFLAWGIVVVLLMVIGSLASAAIRTGDQLALYDLQVKRFANQLLKEAKTTKE
;
A
#
# COMPACT_ATOMS: atom_id res chain seq x y z
N MET A 1 29.18 12.86 -37.52
CA MET A 1 27.80 12.58 -37.09
C MET A 1 27.80 12.25 -35.60
N ASP A 2 27.79 13.30 -34.78
CA ASP A 2 26.79 13.59 -33.74
C ASP A 2 26.53 12.61 -32.59
N ASN A 3 27.47 11.76 -32.19
CA ASN A 3 27.29 10.89 -31.02
C ASN A 3 27.03 11.65 -29.70
N THR A 4 27.54 12.87 -29.54
CA THR A 4 27.34 13.70 -28.34
C THR A 4 25.91 14.22 -28.22
N ASN A 5 25.31 14.63 -29.34
CA ASN A 5 23.93 15.14 -29.38
C ASN A 5 22.92 14.05 -29.04
N THR A 6 23.16 12.81 -29.50
CA THR A 6 22.28 11.67 -29.22
C THR A 6 22.28 11.31 -27.74
N THR A 7 23.43 11.34 -27.06
CA THR A 7 23.52 11.10 -25.61
C THR A 7 22.88 12.21 -24.77
N ASP A 8 22.99 13.47 -25.20
CA ASP A 8 22.36 14.60 -24.51
C ASP A 8 20.83 14.55 -24.64
N ILE A 9 20.31 14.25 -25.84
CA ILE A 9 18.88 14.09 -26.08
C ILE A 9 18.33 12.89 -25.29
N LEU A 10 19.07 11.77 -25.27
CA LEU A 10 18.67 10.59 -24.49
C LEU A 10 18.62 10.91 -22.99
N SER A 11 19.60 11.65 -22.45
CA SER A 11 19.61 12.12 -21.07
C SER A 11 18.42 13.02 -20.74
N ILE A 12 18.06 13.95 -21.64
CA ILE A 12 16.91 14.84 -21.46
C ILE A 12 15.59 14.05 -21.42
N ILE A 13 15.44 13.03 -22.27
CA ILE A 13 14.23 12.20 -22.35
C ILE A 13 14.10 11.33 -21.10
N VAL A 14 15.19 10.72 -20.64
CA VAL A 14 15.19 9.90 -19.42
C VAL A 14 14.85 10.74 -18.20
N ARG A 15 15.36 11.99 -18.14
CA ARG A 15 15.09 12.93 -17.05
C ARG A 15 13.64 13.39 -17.02
N THR A 16 13.06 13.73 -18.16
CA THR A 16 11.63 14.10 -18.23
C THR A 16 10.73 12.92 -17.91
N LEU A 17 11.08 11.72 -18.38
CA LEU A 17 10.35 10.49 -18.04
C LEU A 17 10.42 10.19 -16.53
N GLY A 18 11.61 10.30 -15.92
CA GLY A 18 11.78 10.15 -14.47
C GLY A 18 10.93 11.13 -13.67
N LEU A 19 10.86 12.39 -14.12
CA LEU A 19 10.01 13.41 -13.51
C LEU A 19 8.51 13.08 -13.63
N VAL A 20 8.06 12.57 -14.78
CA VAL A 20 6.66 12.14 -14.96
C VAL A 20 6.33 10.97 -14.03
N VAL A 21 7.20 9.95 -13.96
CA VAL A 21 7.00 8.79 -13.07
C VAL A 21 6.97 9.22 -11.61
N LEU A 22 7.83 10.16 -11.20
CA LEU A 22 7.84 10.73 -9.87
C LEU A 22 6.52 11.44 -9.54
N LEU A 23 6.02 12.28 -10.44
CA LEU A 23 4.76 13.00 -10.26
C LEU A 23 3.56 12.04 -10.17
N VAL A 24 3.54 10.98 -10.99
CA VAL A 24 2.51 9.94 -10.93
C VAL A 24 2.57 9.18 -9.61
N GLY A 25 3.76 8.77 -9.17
CA GLY A 25 3.96 8.10 -7.88
C GLY A 25 3.49 8.96 -6.71
N LEU A 26 3.82 10.26 -6.74
CA LEU A 26 3.38 11.22 -5.73
C LEU A 26 1.85 11.41 -5.73
N TYR A 27 1.25 11.57 -6.91
CA TYR A 27 -0.20 11.69 -7.05
C TYR A 27 -0.94 10.47 -6.48
N ILE A 28 -0.46 9.26 -6.83
CA ILE A 28 -1.02 8.02 -6.29
C ILE A 28 -0.83 7.95 -4.77
N GLY A 29 0.35 8.30 -4.25
CA GLY A 29 0.62 8.30 -2.81
C GLY A 29 -0.33 9.21 -2.03
N ILE A 30 -0.57 10.43 -2.51
CA ILE A 30 -1.54 11.36 -1.90
C ILE A 30 -2.96 10.77 -1.97
N LYS A 31 -3.35 10.22 -3.11
CA LYS A 31 -4.68 9.57 -3.26
C LYS A 31 -4.87 8.43 -2.27
N VAL A 32 -3.84 7.61 -2.03
CA VAL A 32 -3.89 6.51 -1.06
C VAL A 32 -4.11 7.02 0.36
N ILE A 33 -3.44 8.12 0.75
CA ILE A 33 -3.65 8.76 2.06
C ILE A 33 -5.11 9.25 2.19
N LEU A 34 -5.63 9.88 1.15
CA LEU A 34 -7.01 10.40 1.16
C LEU A 34 -8.04 9.26 1.17
N GLU A 35 -7.79 8.19 0.43
CA GLU A 35 -8.64 7.00 0.42
C GLU A 35 -8.62 6.31 1.80
N ALA A 36 -7.47 6.23 2.45
CA ALA A 36 -7.35 5.70 3.81
C ALA A 36 -8.15 6.54 4.82
N TRP A 37 -8.08 7.87 4.68
CA TRP A 37 -8.87 8.79 5.49
C TRP A 37 -10.37 8.63 5.23
N HIS A 38 -10.77 8.47 3.96
CA HIS A 38 -12.15 8.27 3.57
C HIS A 38 -12.72 6.92 4.04
N LEU A 39 -11.92 5.85 4.04
CA LEU A 39 -12.33 4.58 4.68
C LEU A 39 -12.54 4.72 6.19
N TYR A 40 -11.75 5.57 6.84
CA TYR A 40 -11.87 5.83 8.27
C TYR A 40 -13.16 6.61 8.57
N GLU A 41 -13.54 7.56 7.72
CA GLU A 41 -14.78 8.33 7.85
C GLU A 41 -16.04 7.53 7.46
N GLU A 42 -15.96 6.62 6.49
CA GLU A 42 -17.08 5.78 6.03
C GLU A 42 -16.89 4.27 6.32
N PRO A 43 -17.20 3.79 7.54
CA PRO A 43 -17.08 2.37 7.89
C PRO A 43 -18.04 1.45 7.11
N GLN A 44 -19.08 2.00 6.48
CA GLN A 44 -20.09 1.25 5.72
C GLN A 44 -19.51 0.48 4.52
N ARG A 45 -18.38 0.93 3.96
CA ARG A 45 -17.71 0.17 2.89
C ARG A 45 -17.08 -1.12 3.39
N ILE A 46 -16.56 -1.09 4.62
CA ILE A 46 -15.95 -2.26 5.25
C ILE A 46 -17.05 -3.30 5.59
N GLU A 47 -18.27 -2.86 5.89
CA GLU A 47 -19.42 -3.76 6.04
C GLU A 47 -19.74 -4.52 4.75
N ARG A 48 -19.75 -3.85 3.60
CA ARG A 48 -19.95 -4.52 2.30
C ARG A 48 -18.83 -5.49 1.96
N PHE A 49 -17.58 -5.13 2.26
CA PHE A 49 -16.45 -6.04 2.09
C PHE A 49 -16.54 -7.24 3.04
N ALA A 50 -16.95 -7.01 4.29
CA ALA A 50 -17.15 -8.07 5.26
C ALA A 50 -18.27 -9.01 4.82
N ASP A 51 -19.40 -8.49 4.35
CA ASP A 51 -20.51 -9.30 3.84
C ASP A 51 -20.11 -10.07 2.57
N ALA A 52 -19.30 -9.49 1.68
CA ALA A 52 -18.77 -10.19 0.50
C ALA A 52 -17.79 -11.30 0.87
N ILE A 53 -16.92 -11.07 1.86
CA ILE A 53 -16.02 -12.10 2.38
C ILE A 53 -16.85 -13.20 3.06
N GLU A 54 -17.85 -12.87 3.87
CA GLU A 54 -18.71 -13.84 4.54
C GLU A 54 -19.48 -14.69 3.53
N HIS A 55 -20.05 -14.08 2.49
CA HIS A 55 -20.72 -14.83 1.41
C HIS A 55 -19.78 -15.80 0.68
N GLY A 56 -18.52 -15.40 0.50
CA GLY A 56 -17.52 -16.22 -0.19
C GLY A 56 -16.86 -17.29 0.68
N SER A 57 -16.81 -17.10 1.99
CA SER A 57 -15.95 -17.92 2.88
C SER A 57 -16.62 -18.46 4.14
N ASN A 58 -17.85 -18.04 4.48
CA ASN A 58 -18.62 -18.48 5.65
C ASN A 58 -17.78 -18.55 6.94
N LEU A 59 -16.89 -17.57 7.15
CA LEU A 59 -15.90 -17.62 8.22
C LEU A 59 -16.54 -17.49 9.59
N ASP A 60 -17.63 -16.70 9.71
CA ASP A 60 -18.36 -16.61 10.97
C ASP A 60 -19.01 -17.96 11.33
N ALA A 61 -19.50 -18.74 10.35
CA ALA A 61 -20.06 -20.08 10.59
C ALA A 61 -19.01 -21.12 11.02
N VAL A 62 -17.81 -21.06 10.44
CA VAL A 62 -16.71 -21.98 10.81
C VAL A 62 -16.16 -21.63 12.20
N LEU A 63 -15.98 -20.35 12.50
CA LEU A 63 -15.45 -19.92 13.79
C LEU A 63 -16.45 -20.11 14.93
N THR A 64 -17.75 -19.88 14.70
CA THR A 64 -18.81 -20.21 15.67
C THR A 64 -18.85 -21.70 15.95
N THR A 65 -18.66 -22.56 14.95
CA THR A 65 -18.55 -24.01 15.15
C THR A 65 -17.34 -24.37 16.00
N ILE A 66 -16.16 -23.78 15.74
CA ILE A 66 -14.93 -24.05 16.50
C ILE A 66 -15.03 -23.54 17.95
N THR A 67 -15.59 -22.34 18.15
CA THR A 67 -15.77 -21.76 19.49
C THR A 67 -16.87 -22.46 20.28
N ALA A 68 -17.96 -22.89 19.63
CA ALA A 68 -18.99 -23.72 20.24
C ALA A 68 -18.45 -25.12 20.61
N SER A 69 -17.61 -25.73 19.77
CA SER A 69 -16.95 -27.00 20.08
C SER A 69 -15.95 -26.90 21.24
N LYS A 70 -15.40 -25.70 21.51
CA LYS A 70 -14.49 -25.47 22.64
C LYS A 70 -15.23 -25.11 23.94
N ALA A 71 -16.52 -24.77 23.88
CA ALA A 71 -17.26 -24.19 24.99
C ALA A 71 -18.47 -25.03 25.44
N ILE A 72 -18.31 -26.29 25.88
CA ILE A 72 -19.34 -27.00 26.68
C ILE A 72 -18.61 -27.93 27.69
N PRO A 73 -18.93 -27.95 29.01
CA PRO A 73 -20.30 -27.94 29.51
C PRO A 73 -20.63 -26.98 30.67
N LYS A 74 -21.74 -26.25 30.53
CA LYS A 74 -22.70 -26.12 31.63
C LYS A 74 -24.12 -26.13 31.08
N GLN A 75 -24.88 -27.10 31.58
CA GLN A 75 -26.25 -27.47 31.20
C GLN A 75 -27.23 -26.30 31.36
N LEU A 76 -28.28 -26.25 30.52
CA LEU A 76 -29.65 -26.50 30.98
C LEU A 76 -30.63 -26.60 29.80
N LYS A 77 -31.50 -27.61 29.86
CA LYS A 77 -32.75 -27.68 29.12
C LYS A 77 -33.60 -26.44 29.44
N SER A 78 -34.18 -25.80 28.42
CA SER A 78 -35.47 -25.11 28.58
C SER A 78 -36.16 -25.05 27.22
N ASP A 79 -37.30 -25.72 27.14
CA ASP A 79 -38.33 -25.48 26.14
C ASP A 79 -38.88 -24.04 26.25
N ALA A 80 -39.55 -23.62 25.19
CA ALA A 80 -40.40 -22.43 25.04
C ALA A 80 -39.74 -21.09 24.65
N ASN A 81 -39.72 -20.86 23.33
CA ASN A 81 -40.20 -19.64 22.65
C ASN A 81 -39.76 -18.27 23.21
N THR A 82 -38.47 -18.11 23.50
CA THR A 82 -37.87 -16.79 23.60
C THR A 82 -36.95 -16.62 22.40
N THR A 83 -37.30 -15.71 21.50
CA THR A 83 -36.36 -15.12 20.53
C THR A 83 -35.25 -14.48 21.33
N ILE A 84 -34.25 -15.28 21.69
CA ILE A 84 -32.96 -14.79 22.11
C ILE A 84 -32.46 -14.06 20.87
N LYS A 85 -32.57 -12.72 20.89
CA LYS A 85 -31.67 -11.85 20.14
C LYS A 85 -30.28 -12.23 20.62
N ALA A 86 -29.72 -13.27 20.01
CA ALA A 86 -28.33 -13.61 20.14
C ALA A 86 -27.59 -12.31 19.83
N ASN A 87 -26.82 -11.82 20.80
CA ASN A 87 -25.92 -10.69 20.59
C ASN A 87 -25.32 -10.82 19.19
N PRO A 88 -25.29 -9.73 18.39
CA PRO A 88 -24.75 -9.80 17.04
C PRO A 88 -23.39 -10.51 17.15
N PRO A 89 -23.23 -11.68 16.50
CA PRO A 89 -21.98 -12.40 16.58
C PRO A 89 -20.92 -11.40 16.14
N LEU A 90 -19.88 -11.20 16.95
CA LEU A 90 -18.72 -10.41 16.56
C LEU A 90 -18.33 -10.87 15.16
N LYS A 91 -18.60 -10.03 14.15
CA LYS A 91 -18.29 -10.35 12.75
C LYS A 91 -16.78 -10.36 12.67
N VAL A 92 -16.15 -11.52 12.84
CA VAL A 92 -14.68 -11.63 12.76
C VAL A 92 -14.23 -11.25 11.35
N THR A 93 -15.11 -11.48 10.38
CA THR A 93 -15.01 -11.00 9.02
C THR A 93 -14.88 -9.47 8.90
N TYR A 94 -15.48 -8.67 9.79
CA TYR A 94 -15.30 -7.20 9.82
C TYR A 94 -13.87 -6.80 10.26
N PHE A 95 -13.33 -7.47 11.28
CA PHE A 95 -11.95 -7.25 11.72
C PHE A 95 -10.94 -7.70 10.65
N LEU A 96 -11.23 -8.81 9.97
CA LEU A 96 -10.41 -9.31 8.88
C LEU A 96 -10.40 -8.34 7.69
N ALA A 97 -11.54 -7.76 7.34
CA ALA A 97 -11.66 -6.76 6.30
C ALA A 97 -10.78 -5.52 6.59
N TRP A 98 -10.77 -5.05 7.84
CA TRP A 98 -9.87 -3.98 8.29
C TRP A 98 -8.39 -4.33 8.09
N GLY A 99 -7.98 -5.55 8.46
CA GLY A 99 -6.61 -6.01 8.27
C GLY A 99 -6.19 -6.04 6.80
N ILE A 100 -7.04 -6.59 5.93
CA ILE A 100 -6.79 -6.68 4.48
C ILE A 100 -6.65 -5.28 3.87
N VAL A 101 -7.53 -4.35 4.25
CA VAL A 101 -7.50 -2.96 3.78
C VAL A 101 -6.17 -2.29 4.12
N VAL A 102 -5.71 -2.41 5.36
CA VAL A 102 -4.45 -1.80 5.80
C VAL A 102 -3.26 -2.38 5.02
N VAL A 103 -3.24 -3.70 4.81
CA VAL A 103 -2.22 -4.35 3.98
C VAL A 103 -2.27 -3.84 2.54
N LEU A 104 -3.46 -3.69 1.97
CA LEU A 104 -3.63 -3.18 0.61
C LEU A 104 -3.09 -1.76 0.46
N LEU A 105 -3.40 -0.87 1.42
CA LEU A 105 -2.90 0.50 1.47
C LEU A 105 -1.36 0.52 1.59
N MET A 106 -0.79 -0.36 2.41
CA MET A 106 0.65 -0.51 2.56
C MET A 106 1.32 -0.95 1.25
N VAL A 107 0.71 -1.89 0.52
CA VAL A 107 1.20 -2.33 -0.80
C VAL A 107 1.17 -1.18 -1.79
N ILE A 108 0.04 -0.46 -1.91
CA ILE A 108 -0.06 0.65 -2.87
C ILE A 108 0.89 1.80 -2.48
N GLY A 109 1.02 2.11 -1.18
CA GLY A 109 1.96 3.11 -0.68
C GLY A 109 3.42 2.72 -0.94
N SER A 110 3.78 1.45 -0.80
CA SER A 110 5.13 0.96 -1.11
C SER A 110 5.44 1.01 -2.61
N LEU A 111 4.47 0.69 -3.47
CA LEU A 111 4.56 0.87 -4.93
C LEU A 111 4.74 2.35 -5.31
N ALA A 112 3.98 3.24 -4.69
CA ALA A 112 4.12 4.68 -4.90
C ALA A 112 5.51 5.18 -4.46
N SER A 113 5.99 4.75 -3.30
CA SER A 113 7.32 5.08 -2.78
C SER A 113 8.44 4.55 -3.69
N ALA A 114 8.29 3.34 -4.22
CA ALA A 114 9.21 2.78 -5.20
C ALA A 114 9.23 3.61 -6.49
N ALA A 115 8.07 4.03 -7.01
CA ALA A 115 7.96 4.88 -8.19
C ALA A 115 8.60 6.27 -8.00
N ILE A 116 8.41 6.87 -6.82
CA ILE A 116 9.06 8.15 -6.45
C ILE A 116 10.58 7.97 -6.43
N ARG A 117 11.07 6.91 -5.79
CA ARG A 117 12.50 6.64 -5.65
C ARG A 117 13.18 6.36 -6.99
N THR A 118 12.54 5.61 -7.88
CA THR A 118 13.08 5.35 -9.22
C THR A 118 13.03 6.61 -10.08
N GLY A 119 11.93 7.38 -10.04
CA GLY A 119 11.80 8.64 -10.74
C GLY A 119 12.87 9.67 -10.33
N ASP A 120 13.20 9.74 -9.04
CA ASP A 120 14.26 10.60 -8.49
C ASP A 120 15.65 10.22 -9.02
N GLN A 121 15.97 8.92 -9.01
CA GLN A 121 17.25 8.42 -9.53
C GLN A 121 17.42 8.67 -11.03
N LEU A 122 16.35 8.51 -11.82
CA LEU A 122 16.34 8.80 -13.26
C LEU A 122 16.48 10.30 -13.56
N ALA A 123 15.93 11.16 -12.69
CA ALA A 123 16.02 12.61 -12.85
C ALA A 123 17.39 13.19 -12.41
N LEU A 124 18.09 12.52 -11.50
CA LEU A 124 19.34 13.00 -10.88
C LEU A 124 20.62 12.29 -11.36
N TYR A 125 20.52 11.25 -12.20
CA TYR A 125 21.68 10.42 -12.59
C TYR A 125 22.86 11.25 -13.14
N ASP A 126 22.61 12.25 -13.99
CA ASP A 126 23.66 13.07 -14.59
C ASP A 126 24.26 14.11 -13.61
N LEU A 127 23.48 14.56 -12.62
CA LEU A 127 23.93 15.55 -11.62
C LEU A 127 24.96 14.96 -10.65
N GLN A 128 24.81 13.69 -10.28
CA GLN A 128 25.76 13.04 -9.37
C GLN A 128 27.09 12.74 -10.07
N VAL A 129 27.03 12.23 -11.31
CA VAL A 129 28.23 11.89 -12.09
C VAL A 129 29.03 13.14 -12.45
N LYS A 130 28.38 14.25 -12.85
CA LYS A 130 29.08 15.53 -13.11
C LYS A 130 29.74 16.13 -11.88
N ARG A 131 29.13 16.00 -10.69
CA ARG A 131 29.75 16.45 -9.43
C ARG A 131 30.96 15.60 -9.07
N PHE A 132 30.87 14.28 -9.27
CA PHE A 132 31.97 13.35 -9.03
C PHE A 132 33.16 13.62 -9.96
N ALA A 133 32.90 13.81 -11.26
CA ALA A 133 33.93 14.14 -12.24
C ALA A 133 34.62 15.47 -11.95
N ASN A 134 33.85 16.50 -11.55
CA ASN A 134 34.42 17.79 -11.14
C ASN A 134 35.27 17.69 -9.87
N GLN A 135 34.91 16.83 -8.92
CA GLN A 135 35.71 16.61 -7.71
C GLN A 135 37.04 15.91 -8.04
N LEU A 136 37.01 14.88 -8.88
CA LEU A 136 38.23 14.20 -9.35
C LEU A 136 39.15 15.15 -10.14
N LEU A 137 38.60 16.00 -11.01
CA LEU A 137 39.38 17.02 -11.73
C LEU A 137 39.99 18.05 -10.78
N LYS A 138 39.27 18.42 -9.71
CA LYS A 138 39.75 19.38 -8.73
C LYS A 138 40.91 18.80 -7.91
N GLU A 139 40.80 17.54 -7.45
CA GLU A 139 41.90 16.85 -6.77
C GLU A 139 43.11 16.63 -7.69
N ALA A 140 42.89 16.16 -8.92
CA ALA A 140 43.96 15.94 -9.89
C ALA A 140 44.71 17.24 -10.25
N LYS A 141 44.03 18.39 -10.25
CA LYS A 141 44.65 19.69 -10.51
C LYS A 141 45.42 20.23 -9.31
N THR A 142 44.97 19.93 -8.09
CA THR A 142 45.61 20.40 -6.85
C THR A 142 46.88 19.60 -6.52
N THR A 143 46.98 18.34 -6.95
CA THR A 143 48.17 17.49 -6.77
C THR A 143 49.30 17.79 -7.77
N LYS A 144 49.04 18.63 -8.79
CA LYS A 144 50.01 18.92 -9.87
C LYS A 144 50.75 20.25 -9.69
N GLU A 145 50.41 21.03 -8.66
CA GLU A 145 51.18 22.18 -8.17
C GLU A 145 52.00 21.77 -6.95
#